data_AF-A0A2N2N0V8-F1
#
_entry.id   AF-A0A2N2N0V8-F1
#
_cell.length_a   1.000
_cell.length_b   1.000
_cell.length_c   1.000
_cell.angle_alpha   90.00
_cell.angle_beta   90.00
_cell.angle_gamma   90.00
#
_symmetry.space_group_name_H-M   'P 1'
#
loop_
_entity.id
_entity.type
_entity.pdbx_description
1 polymer ?
#
loop_
_entity_poly.entity_id
_entity_poly.type
_entity_poly.pdbx_seq_one_letter_code
_entity_poly.pdbx_strand_id
1 'polypeptide(L)'
;MAWFGPMAILLIPIAVIITFFSKDKLRRKYVLFGIIYSLFYFCLIFIQRPGWDPYQGRYFILGLYPLVPIVSILIPKQRILRVIVYSVLISCSVLLIFNTLLKNDTKPIITAKSKNNFIHQIIDPLQESTTFQVFIKKALYKITYPTGFESLRRNIYSQKYYDQLFYTNNISAKDIEFVNSIIPEGEPISVMVANNPLEYALFGINRSRSLYSFTDTNDARQGYCIVSNSIGISPSREMELVDANVNFSIYYICPK
;
A
#
# COMPACT_ATOMS: atom_id res chain seq x y z
N MET A 1 -7.19 0.67 0.20
CA MET A 1 -7.82 -0.12 -0.88
C MET A 1 -8.38 0.83 -1.92
N ALA A 2 -7.97 0.71 -3.18
CA ALA A 2 -8.59 1.48 -4.26
C ALA A 2 -9.98 0.89 -4.54
N TRP A 3 -11.03 1.62 -4.17
CA TRP A 3 -12.43 1.18 -4.28
C TRP A 3 -12.92 0.96 -5.71
N PHE A 4 -12.11 1.35 -6.70
CA PHE A 4 -12.32 0.93 -8.09
C PHE A 4 -12.13 -0.58 -8.30
N GLY A 5 -11.46 -1.30 -7.40
CA GLY A 5 -11.15 -2.73 -7.56
C GLY A 5 -12.38 -3.63 -7.76
N PRO A 6 -13.26 -3.82 -6.77
CA PRO A 6 -14.33 -4.81 -6.87
C PRO A 6 -15.35 -4.49 -7.98
N MET A 7 -15.74 -3.21 -8.09
CA MET A 7 -16.72 -2.80 -9.09
C MET A 7 -16.15 -2.76 -10.51
N ALA A 8 -14.88 -2.37 -10.70
CA ALA A 8 -14.27 -2.44 -12.02
C ALA A 8 -14.02 -3.89 -12.45
N ILE A 9 -13.58 -4.76 -11.53
CA ILE A 9 -13.41 -6.20 -11.80
C ILE A 9 -14.74 -6.84 -12.21
N LEU A 10 -15.86 -6.40 -11.65
CA LEU A 10 -17.17 -6.97 -11.99
C LEU A 10 -17.75 -6.34 -13.28
N LEU A 11 -17.74 -5.02 -13.39
CA LEU A 11 -18.44 -4.31 -14.46
C LEU A 11 -17.65 -4.24 -15.77
N ILE A 12 -16.32 -4.03 -15.72
CA ILE A 12 -15.52 -3.83 -16.94
C ILE A 12 -15.45 -5.11 -17.79
N PRO A 13 -15.14 -6.31 -17.25
CA PRO A 13 -15.10 -7.52 -18.06
C PRO A 13 -16.45 -7.84 -18.72
N ILE A 14 -17.55 -7.69 -17.98
CA ILE A 14 -18.91 -7.93 -18.53
C ILE A 14 -19.20 -6.93 -19.65
N ALA A 15 -18.90 -5.64 -19.44
CA ALA A 15 -19.11 -4.61 -20.45
C ALA A 15 -18.25 -4.84 -21.71
N VAL A 16 -16.99 -5.27 -21.53
CA VAL A 16 -16.07 -5.63 -22.62
C VAL A 16 -16.62 -6.80 -23.43
N ILE A 17 -17.05 -7.88 -22.77
CA ILE A 17 -17.63 -9.06 -23.42
C ILE A 17 -18.86 -8.66 -24.24
N ILE A 18 -19.83 -7.98 -23.63
CA ILE A 18 -21.06 -7.57 -24.32
C ILE A 18 -20.75 -6.66 -25.51
N THR A 19 -19.77 -5.76 -25.37
CA THR A 19 -19.43 -4.83 -26.45
C THR A 19 -18.68 -5.53 -27.59
N PHE A 20 -17.86 -6.54 -27.31
CA PHE A 20 -17.24 -7.40 -28.32
C PHE A 20 -18.26 -8.14 -29.17
N PHE A 21 -19.33 -8.64 -28.55
CA PHE A 21 -20.44 -9.32 -29.23
C PHE A 21 -21.51 -8.36 -29.78
N SER A 22 -21.34 -7.04 -29.61
CA SER A 22 -22.28 -6.06 -30.15
C SER A 22 -22.15 -5.94 -31.67
N LYS A 23 -23.27 -5.64 -32.34
CA LYS A 23 -23.31 -5.48 -33.81
C LYS A 23 -22.52 -4.25 -34.30
N ASP A 24 -22.29 -3.28 -33.42
CA ASP A 24 -21.66 -2.00 -33.73
C ASP A 24 -20.14 -2.15 -33.95
N LYS A 25 -19.67 -1.89 -35.17
CA LYS A 25 -18.25 -1.97 -35.54
C LYS A 25 -17.40 -0.90 -34.83
N LEU A 26 -17.96 0.29 -34.59
CA LEU A 26 -17.21 1.40 -33.98
C LEU A 26 -16.94 1.12 -32.51
N ARG A 27 -17.94 0.60 -31.79
CA ARG A 27 -17.79 0.19 -30.39
C ARG A 27 -16.76 -0.92 -30.21
N ARG A 28 -16.74 -1.91 -31.09
CA ARG A 28 -15.73 -2.99 -31.06
C ARG A 28 -14.31 -2.47 -31.26
N LYS A 29 -14.11 -1.55 -32.21
CA LYS A 29 -12.82 -0.87 -32.42
C LYS A 29 -12.39 -0.06 -31.19
N TYR A 30 -13.34 0.62 -30.54
CA TYR A 30 -13.08 1.37 -29.31
C TYR A 30 -12.64 0.47 -28.15
N VAL A 31 -13.33 -0.66 -27.93
CA VAL A 31 -12.94 -1.66 -26.91
C VAL A 31 -11.53 -2.18 -27.20
N LEU A 32 -11.23 -2.53 -28.46
CA LEU A 32 -9.92 -3.01 -28.86
C LEU A 32 -8.83 -1.98 -28.56
N PHE A 33 -9.07 -0.72 -28.91
CA PHE A 33 -8.18 0.39 -28.57
C PHE A 33 -7.97 0.52 -27.05
N GLY A 34 -9.05 0.46 -26.26
CA GLY A 34 -8.97 0.55 -24.81
C GLY A 34 -8.18 -0.60 -24.17
N ILE A 35 -8.28 -1.83 -24.71
CA ILE A 35 -7.50 -2.98 -24.27
C ILE A 35 -6.02 -2.80 -24.63
N ILE A 36 -5.72 -2.38 -25.85
CA ILE A 36 -4.34 -2.11 -26.28
C ILE A 36 -3.70 -1.03 -25.39
N TYR A 37 -4.44 0.06 -25.12
CA TYR A 37 -3.99 1.10 -24.21
C TYR A 37 -3.74 0.55 -22.80
N SER A 38 -4.67 -0.25 -22.26
CA SER A 38 -4.53 -0.84 -20.92
C SER A 38 -3.30 -1.73 -20.81
N LEU A 39 -3.04 -2.56 -21.83
CA LEU A 39 -1.86 -3.44 -21.91
C LEU A 39 -0.57 -2.62 -22.03
N PHE A 40 -0.55 -1.62 -22.91
CA PHE A 40 0.60 -0.74 -23.06
C PHE A 40 0.93 0.01 -21.77
N TYR A 41 -0.09 0.56 -21.10
CA TYR A 41 0.06 1.22 -19.82
C TYR A 41 0.55 0.26 -18.72
N PHE A 42 0.03 -0.97 -18.70
CA PHE A 42 0.50 -2.01 -17.79
C PHE A 42 2.01 -2.28 -17.98
N CYS A 43 2.47 -2.44 -19.23
CA CYS A 43 3.89 -2.61 -19.53
C CYS A 43 4.72 -1.40 -19.08
N LEU A 44 4.23 -0.17 -19.29
CA LEU A 44 4.92 1.04 -18.82
C LEU A 44 5.07 1.06 -17.29
N ILE A 45 4.01 0.75 -16.54
CA ILE A 45 4.08 0.68 -15.07
C ILE A 45 5.06 -0.38 -14.62
N PHE A 46 5.04 -1.55 -15.27
CA PHE A 46 5.95 -2.65 -14.95
C PHE A 46 7.43 -2.25 -15.14
N ILE A 47 7.74 -1.49 -16.19
CA ILE A 47 9.09 -0.96 -16.44
C ILE A 47 9.44 0.17 -15.46
N GLN A 48 8.49 1.08 -15.20
CA GLN A 48 8.70 2.31 -14.42
C GLN A 48 8.78 2.10 -12.90
N ARG A 49 8.30 0.97 -12.37
CA ARG A 49 8.34 0.66 -10.94
C ARG A 49 8.80 -0.78 -10.69
N PRO A 50 10.11 -1.00 -10.53
CA PRO A 50 10.60 -2.25 -9.97
C PRO A 50 10.26 -2.31 -8.47
N GLY A 51 9.55 -3.35 -8.05
CA GLY A 51 9.20 -3.59 -6.63
C GLY A 51 7.71 -3.78 -6.39
N TRP A 52 7.38 -4.53 -5.33
CA TRP A 52 6.01 -4.85 -4.93
C TRP A 52 5.63 -4.04 -3.69
N ASP A 53 4.62 -3.19 -3.81
CA ASP A 53 4.01 -2.50 -2.66
C ASP A 53 2.57 -3.00 -2.40
N PRO A 54 2.04 -2.92 -1.17
CA PRO A 54 0.69 -3.40 -0.88
C PRO A 54 -0.45 -2.61 -1.56
N TYR A 55 -0.16 -1.49 -2.25
CA TYR A 55 -1.14 -0.60 -2.89
C TYR A 55 -1.04 -0.51 -4.42
N GLN A 56 -0.38 -1.48 -5.07
CA GLN A 56 -0.11 -1.52 -6.52
C GLN A 56 -1.32 -1.26 -7.41
N GLY A 57 -2.51 -1.73 -7.00
CA GLY A 57 -3.75 -1.54 -7.75
C GLY A 57 -4.10 -0.07 -8.06
N ARG A 58 -3.56 0.90 -7.31
CA ARG A 58 -3.78 2.33 -7.56
C ARG A 58 -3.15 2.81 -8.86
N TYR A 59 -2.00 2.25 -9.24
CA TYR A 59 -1.27 2.72 -10.42
C TYR A 59 -1.94 2.31 -11.72
N PHE A 60 -2.62 1.15 -11.73
CA PHE A 60 -3.28 0.62 -12.92
C PHE A 60 -4.63 1.29 -13.25
N ILE A 61 -5.15 2.16 -12.37
CA ILE A 61 -6.44 2.85 -12.57
C ILE A 61 -6.42 3.69 -13.85
N LEU A 62 -5.30 4.38 -14.12
CA LEU A 62 -5.14 5.20 -15.32
C LEU A 62 -5.18 4.35 -16.60
N GLY A 63 -4.58 3.15 -16.56
CA GLY A 63 -4.64 2.19 -17.66
C GLY A 63 -6.08 1.78 -18.01
N LEU A 64 -6.96 1.68 -17.02
CA LEU A 64 -8.36 1.30 -17.20
C LEU A 64 -9.27 2.45 -17.64
N TYR A 65 -8.80 3.70 -17.65
CA TYR A 65 -9.62 4.88 -17.89
C TYR A 65 -10.40 4.84 -19.22
N PRO A 66 -9.80 4.41 -20.36
CA PRO A 66 -10.53 4.32 -21.63
C PRO A 66 -11.63 3.24 -21.65
N LEU A 67 -11.62 2.28 -20.70
CA LEU A 67 -12.64 1.24 -20.61
C LEU A 67 -13.86 1.67 -19.80
N VAL A 68 -13.76 2.74 -19.00
CA VAL A 68 -14.85 3.23 -18.14
C VAL A 68 -16.11 3.62 -18.93
N PRO A 69 -16.04 4.35 -20.07
CA PRO A 69 -17.24 4.72 -20.83
C PRO A 69 -18.03 3.51 -21.37
N ILE A 70 -17.37 2.36 -21.56
CA ILE A 70 -17.97 1.14 -22.11
C ILE A 70 -18.97 0.54 -21.11
N VAL A 71 -18.77 0.75 -19.81
CA VAL A 71 -19.69 0.32 -18.74
C VAL A 71 -21.11 0.89 -18.95
N SER A 72 -21.25 2.00 -19.68
CA SER A 72 -22.57 2.57 -20.03
C SER A 72 -23.49 1.59 -20.77
N ILE A 73 -22.95 0.57 -21.44
CA ILE A 73 -23.74 -0.46 -22.14
C ILE A 73 -24.57 -1.32 -21.18
N LEU A 74 -24.14 -1.44 -19.91
CA LEU A 74 -24.83 -2.19 -18.87
C LEU A 74 -26.02 -1.42 -18.28
N ILE A 75 -26.16 -0.14 -18.63
CA ILE A 75 -27.20 0.72 -18.06
C ILE A 75 -28.55 0.37 -18.71
N PRO A 76 -29.59 0.09 -17.90
CA PRO A 76 -30.88 -0.33 -18.42
C PRO A 76 -31.55 0.75 -19.27
N LYS A 77 -32.27 0.32 -20.31
CA LYS A 77 -32.98 1.24 -21.20
C LYS A 77 -34.21 1.86 -20.54
N GLN A 78 -34.84 1.19 -19.59
CA GLN A 78 -36.04 1.66 -18.89
C GLN A 78 -35.75 2.91 -18.06
N ARG A 79 -36.60 3.94 -18.17
CA ARG A 79 -36.38 5.28 -17.60
C ARG A 79 -36.18 5.26 -16.08
N ILE A 80 -37.02 4.51 -15.36
CA ILE A 80 -37.00 4.47 -13.89
C ILE A 80 -35.73 3.77 -13.38
N LEU A 81 -35.45 2.55 -13.88
CA LEU A 81 -34.24 1.81 -13.51
C LEU A 81 -32.97 2.59 -13.87
N ARG A 82 -32.96 3.30 -15.00
CA ARG A 82 -31.84 4.13 -15.41
C ARG A 82 -31.56 5.25 -14.41
N VAL A 83 -32.59 5.94 -13.94
CA VAL A 83 -32.45 7.01 -12.94
C VAL A 83 -31.90 6.45 -11.63
N ILE A 84 -32.40 5.30 -11.17
CA ILE A 84 -31.91 4.63 -9.95
C ILE A 84 -30.42 4.30 -10.09
N VAL A 85 -30.02 3.66 -11.19
CA VAL A 85 -28.61 3.27 -11.44
C VAL A 85 -27.71 4.50 -11.50
N TYR A 86 -28.11 5.58 -12.21
CA TYR A 86 -27.33 6.81 -12.24
C TYR A 86 -27.19 7.46 -10.87
N SER A 87 -28.26 7.51 -10.09
CA SER A 87 -28.21 8.09 -8.74
C SER A 87 -27.21 7.36 -7.85
N VAL A 88 -27.18 6.03 -7.89
CA VAL A 88 -26.20 5.22 -7.14
C VAL A 88 -24.77 5.48 -7.64
N LEU A 89 -24.55 5.44 -8.96
CA LEU A 89 -23.21 5.66 -9.53
C LEU A 89 -22.67 7.06 -9.24
N ILE A 90 -23.50 8.09 -9.33
CA ILE A 90 -23.13 9.48 -9.01
C ILE A 90 -22.81 9.60 -7.53
N SER A 91 -23.66 9.06 -6.65
CA SER A 91 -23.43 9.09 -5.19
C SER A 91 -22.11 8.40 -4.82
N CYS A 92 -21.85 7.21 -5.36
CA CYS A 92 -20.58 6.52 -5.19
C CYS A 92 -19.41 7.36 -5.73
N SER A 93 -19.54 7.97 -6.92
CA SER A 93 -18.50 8.80 -7.52
C SER A 93 -18.17 10.02 -6.66
N VAL A 94 -19.19 10.70 -6.11
CA VAL A 94 -18.99 11.84 -5.21
C VAL A 94 -18.30 11.39 -3.92
N LEU A 95 -18.73 10.28 -3.30
CA LEU A 95 -18.06 9.72 -2.13
C LEU A 95 -16.60 9.34 -2.41
N LEU A 96 -16.31 8.81 -3.60
CA LEU A 96 -14.96 8.48 -4.03
C LEU A 96 -14.10 9.72 -4.26
N ILE A 97 -14.64 10.76 -4.91
CA ILE A 97 -13.97 12.05 -5.08
C ILE A 97 -13.67 12.65 -3.72
N PHE A 98 -14.63 12.65 -2.80
CA PHE A 98 -14.45 13.20 -1.46
C PHE A 98 -13.38 12.42 -0.67
N ASN A 99 -13.43 11.08 -0.68
CA ASN A 99 -12.41 10.26 -0.03
C ASN A 99 -11.04 10.41 -0.69
N THR A 100 -10.95 10.49 -2.01
CA THR A 100 -9.67 10.63 -2.71
C THR A 100 -9.09 12.04 -2.54
N LEU A 101 -9.88 13.10 -2.59
CA LEU A 101 -9.40 14.46 -2.35
C LEU A 101 -9.06 14.72 -0.88
N LEU A 102 -9.83 14.17 0.07
CA LEU A 102 -9.61 14.45 1.49
C LEU A 102 -8.66 13.46 2.17
N LYS A 103 -8.75 12.16 1.89
CA LYS A 103 -7.99 11.09 2.59
C LYS A 103 -6.83 10.48 1.80
N ASN A 104 -6.57 10.88 0.55
CA ASN A 104 -5.40 10.38 -0.14
C ASN A 104 -4.14 11.10 0.37
N ASP A 105 -3.23 10.38 1.02
CA ASP A 105 -1.97 10.95 1.52
C ASP A 105 -1.01 11.36 0.40
N THR A 106 -1.27 10.93 -0.84
CA THR A 106 -0.44 11.24 -2.01
C THR A 106 -0.89 12.50 -2.77
N LYS A 107 -1.51 13.49 -2.10
CA LYS A 107 -2.05 14.69 -2.78
C LYS A 107 -0.95 15.41 -3.57
N PRO A 108 -1.17 15.72 -4.87
CA PRO A 108 -0.24 16.54 -5.64
C PRO A 108 -0.26 18.02 -5.21
N ILE A 109 -1.36 18.50 -4.63
CA ILE A 109 -1.57 19.92 -4.26
C ILE A 109 -1.10 20.21 -2.82
N ILE A 110 -1.34 19.29 -1.88
CA ILE A 110 -0.90 19.41 -0.49
C ILE A 110 0.17 18.35 -0.24
N THR A 111 1.38 18.67 -0.66
CA THR A 111 2.55 17.80 -0.51
C THR A 111 3.10 17.83 0.92
N ALA A 112 3.93 16.84 1.27
CA ALA A 112 4.80 16.83 2.45
C ALA A 112 5.39 18.21 2.75
N LYS A 113 5.96 18.81 1.70
CA LYS A 113 6.61 20.11 1.72
C LYS A 113 5.63 21.23 2.03
N SER A 114 4.43 21.19 1.45
CA SER A 114 3.40 22.21 1.71
C SER A 114 2.87 22.14 3.15
N LYS A 115 2.68 20.92 3.68
CA LYS A 115 2.33 20.70 5.08
C LYS A 115 3.42 21.17 6.02
N ASN A 116 4.68 20.82 5.73
CA ASN A 116 5.82 21.19 6.57
C ASN A 116 6.06 22.71 6.56
N ASN A 117 5.92 23.36 5.40
CA ASN A 117 5.96 24.81 5.31
C ASN A 117 4.84 25.47 6.12
N PHE A 118 3.60 24.94 6.06
CA PHE A 118 2.49 25.46 6.85
C PHE A 118 2.74 25.31 8.36
N ILE A 119 3.29 24.18 8.80
CA ILE A 119 3.66 23.97 10.20
C ILE A 119 4.69 25.02 10.63
N HIS A 120 5.81 25.13 9.93
CA HIS A 120 6.92 26.00 10.34
C HIS A 120 6.64 27.50 10.18
N GLN A 121 5.82 27.90 9.19
CA GLN A 121 5.56 29.31 8.92
C GLN A 121 4.31 29.85 9.62
N ILE A 122 3.32 29.00 9.93
CA ILE A 122 2.02 29.44 10.44
C ILE A 122 1.72 28.86 11.82
N ILE A 123 2.05 27.58 12.10
CA ILE A 123 1.70 26.94 13.38
C ILE A 123 2.77 27.20 14.45
N ASP A 124 4.05 26.94 14.14
CA ASP A 124 5.17 27.13 15.06
C ASP A 124 5.26 28.55 15.66
N PRO A 125 5.09 29.65 14.88
CA PRO A 125 5.17 31.00 15.42
C PRO A 125 3.93 31.44 16.22
N LEU A 126 2.88 30.61 16.33
CA LEU A 126 1.74 30.93 17.20
C LEU A 126 2.20 30.94 18.66
N GLN A 127 1.97 32.08 19.31
CA GLN A 127 2.25 32.28 20.73
C GLN A 127 1.38 31.35 21.58
N GLU A 128 1.95 30.85 22.67
CA GLU A 128 1.32 29.92 23.62
C GLU A 128 1.03 30.63 24.96
N SER A 129 0.62 31.90 24.92
CA SER A 129 0.43 32.67 26.15
C SER A 129 -0.88 32.31 26.87
N THR A 130 -1.86 31.76 26.15
CA THR A 130 -3.19 31.42 26.70
C THR A 130 -3.55 29.95 26.44
N THR A 131 -4.26 29.32 27.37
CA THR A 131 -4.79 27.94 27.25
C THR A 131 -5.63 27.71 25.98
N PHE A 132 -6.37 28.72 25.53
CA PHE A 132 -7.11 28.66 24.27
C PHE A 132 -6.19 28.63 23.03
N GLN A 133 -5.09 29.39 23.05
CA GLN A 133 -4.09 29.37 21.98
C GLN A 133 -3.36 28.03 21.92
N VAL A 134 -3.04 27.45 23.08
CA VAL A 134 -2.46 26.10 23.19
C VAL A 134 -3.43 25.05 22.62
N PHE A 135 -4.74 25.18 22.92
CA PHE A 135 -5.76 24.30 22.36
C PHE A 135 -5.85 24.43 20.83
N ILE A 136 -5.92 25.65 20.30
CA ILE A 136 -5.95 25.90 18.85
C ILE A 136 -4.70 25.34 18.18
N LYS A 137 -3.52 25.60 18.72
CA LYS A 137 -2.25 25.11 18.18
C LYS A 137 -2.20 23.58 18.17
N LYS A 138 -2.63 22.92 19.25
CA LYS A 138 -2.76 21.44 19.30
C LYS A 138 -3.78 20.90 18.29
N ALA A 139 -4.91 21.56 18.12
CA ALA A 139 -5.90 21.17 17.12
C ALA A 139 -5.35 21.31 15.69
N LEU A 140 -4.64 22.40 15.40
CA LEU A 140 -3.98 22.64 14.11
C LEU A 140 -2.90 21.59 13.83
N TYR A 141 -2.03 21.28 14.80
CA TYR A 141 -1.07 20.18 14.65
C TYR A 141 -1.77 18.85 14.38
N LYS A 142 -2.86 18.53 15.08
CA LYS A 142 -3.61 17.28 14.88
C LYS A 142 -4.24 17.17 13.48
N ILE A 143 -4.63 18.30 12.89
CA ILE A 143 -5.21 18.36 11.54
C ILE A 143 -4.12 18.33 10.47
N THR A 144 -2.97 18.96 10.72
CA THR A 144 -1.91 19.17 9.72
C THR A 144 -0.84 18.07 9.72
N TYR A 145 -0.54 17.45 10.86
CA TYR A 145 0.48 16.39 10.94
C TYR A 145 0.07 15.19 10.06
N PRO A 146 0.84 14.87 9.02
CA PRO A 146 0.83 13.53 8.47
C PRO A 146 1.52 12.62 9.49
N THR A 147 0.99 11.43 9.71
CA THR A 147 1.65 10.38 10.48
C THR A 147 3.09 10.15 9.99
N GLY A 148 4.08 10.68 10.73
CA GLY A 148 5.45 10.21 10.95
C GLY A 148 6.42 9.86 9.79
N PHE A 149 6.02 9.78 8.52
CA PHE A 149 6.78 8.97 7.55
C PHE A 149 6.98 9.58 6.15
N GLU A 150 7.43 10.83 6.04
CA GLU A 150 7.88 11.36 4.74
C GLU A 150 9.40 11.57 4.73
N SER A 151 10.12 10.56 4.20
CA SER A 151 11.54 10.70 3.86
C SER A 151 11.71 11.52 2.57
N LEU A 152 12.88 12.16 2.42
CA LEU A 152 13.32 12.83 1.21
C LEU A 152 13.16 11.89 0.00
N ARG A 153 12.16 12.13 -0.85
CA ARG A 153 11.89 11.30 -2.03
C ARG A 153 13.02 11.46 -3.07
N ARG A 154 14.03 10.59 -3.00
CA ARG A 154 15.05 10.40 -4.04
C ARG A 154 14.50 9.46 -5.14
N ASN A 155 15.16 9.44 -6.29
CA ASN A 155 14.83 8.56 -7.41
C ASN A 155 14.87 7.09 -6.95
N ILE A 156 13.79 6.32 -7.19
CA ILE A 156 13.65 4.91 -6.77
C ILE A 156 14.82 4.08 -7.30
N TYR A 157 15.18 4.28 -8.57
CA TYR A 157 16.21 3.48 -9.25
C TYR A 157 17.62 3.66 -8.70
N SER A 158 17.89 4.72 -7.96
CA SER A 158 19.19 4.96 -7.33
C SER A 158 19.26 4.45 -5.89
N GLN A 159 18.20 3.83 -5.37
CA GLN A 159 18.12 3.32 -4.00
C GLN A 159 18.44 1.82 -3.94
N LYS A 160 18.74 1.31 -2.73
CA LYS A 160 19.00 -0.13 -2.52
C LYS A 160 17.70 -0.94 -2.68
N TYR A 161 17.82 -2.26 -2.89
CA TYR A 161 16.67 -3.14 -3.13
C TYR A 161 15.53 -2.99 -2.12
N TYR A 162 15.84 -3.01 -0.81
CA TYR A 162 14.82 -2.91 0.23
C TYR A 162 14.22 -1.51 0.38
N ASP A 163 14.99 -0.46 0.06
CA ASP A 163 14.47 0.91 -0.03
C ASP A 163 13.49 1.06 -1.21
N GLN A 164 13.75 0.37 -2.32
CA GLN A 164 12.82 0.31 -3.46
C GLN A 164 11.54 -0.45 -3.09
N LEU A 165 11.69 -1.62 -2.45
CA LEU A 165 10.57 -2.47 -2.04
C LEU A 165 9.64 -1.73 -1.05
N PHE A 166 10.23 -1.01 -0.10
CA PHE A 166 9.52 -0.25 0.93
C PHE A 166 9.52 1.26 0.68
N TYR A 167 9.54 1.69 -0.59
CA TYR A 167 9.63 3.11 -0.95
C TYR A 167 8.58 4.01 -0.28
N THR A 168 7.40 3.45 0.01
CA THR A 168 6.30 4.16 0.66
C THR A 168 6.32 4.01 2.19
N ASN A 169 7.08 3.04 2.74
CA ASN A 169 7.15 2.73 4.16
C ASN A 169 8.61 2.53 4.63
N ASN A 170 9.33 3.62 4.85
CA ASN A 170 10.75 3.56 5.22
C ASN A 170 11.03 2.87 6.58
N ILE A 171 10.02 2.66 7.43
CA ILE A 171 10.21 1.93 8.71
C ILE A 171 10.57 0.49 8.40
N SER A 172 9.81 -0.14 7.50
CA SER A 172 10.02 -1.54 7.12
C SER A 172 11.35 -1.76 6.42
N ALA A 173 11.89 -0.74 5.74
CA ALA A 173 13.24 -0.79 5.16
C ALA A 173 14.34 -0.89 6.23
N LYS A 174 14.24 -0.11 7.31
CA LYS A 174 15.20 -0.19 8.43
C LYS A 174 15.09 -1.49 9.19
N ASP A 175 13.87 -1.98 9.40
CA ASP A 175 13.64 -3.24 10.09
C ASP A 175 14.22 -4.44 9.32
N ILE A 176 14.13 -4.45 7.98
CA ILE A 176 14.75 -5.52 7.18
C ILE A 176 16.27 -5.39 7.08
N GLU A 177 16.82 -4.16 7.06
CA GLU A 177 18.26 -3.94 7.15
C GLU A 177 18.82 -4.47 8.49
N PHE A 178 18.09 -4.26 9.59
CA PHE A 178 18.42 -4.85 10.90
C PHE A 178 18.42 -6.39 10.85
N VAL A 179 17.36 -7.01 10.33
CA VAL A 179 17.30 -8.47 10.20
C VAL A 179 18.45 -9.03 9.37
N ASN A 180 18.77 -8.38 8.25
CA ASN A 180 19.84 -8.82 7.35
C ASN A 180 21.25 -8.59 7.92
N SER A 181 21.40 -7.70 8.90
CA SER A 181 22.68 -7.53 9.60
C SER A 181 22.99 -8.67 10.58
N ILE A 182 21.96 -9.41 11.02
CA ILE A 182 22.07 -10.47 12.02
C ILE A 182 21.97 -11.86 11.39
N ILE A 183 20.96 -12.07 10.55
CA ILE A 183 20.68 -13.38 9.95
C ILE A 183 21.41 -13.49 8.61
N PRO A 184 22.28 -14.49 8.40
CA PRO A 184 22.95 -14.71 7.13
C PRO A 184 21.96 -14.91 5.96
N GLU A 185 22.44 -14.67 4.73
CA GLU A 185 21.66 -15.00 3.54
C GLU A 185 21.56 -16.54 3.39
N GLY A 186 20.38 -17.04 3.00
CA GLY A 186 20.14 -18.48 2.76
C GLY A 186 19.59 -19.27 3.95
N GLU A 187 19.75 -18.78 5.18
CA GLU A 187 19.27 -19.46 6.38
C GLU A 187 17.72 -19.49 6.44
N PRO A 188 17.10 -20.62 6.84
CA PRO A 188 15.67 -20.67 7.09
C PRO A 188 15.32 -19.85 8.33
N ILE A 189 14.17 -19.17 8.29
CA ILE A 189 13.69 -18.33 9.39
C ILE A 189 12.34 -18.82 9.86
N SER A 190 12.22 -19.08 11.16
CA SER A 190 10.94 -19.27 11.83
C SER A 190 10.34 -17.90 12.15
N VAL A 191 9.12 -17.61 11.72
CA VAL A 191 8.52 -16.27 11.79
C VAL A 191 7.23 -16.29 12.61
N MET A 192 7.15 -15.42 13.61
CA MET A 192 5.94 -15.11 14.36
C MET A 192 5.74 -13.59 14.38
N VAL A 193 5.15 -13.09 13.31
CA VAL A 193 4.98 -11.66 13.06
C VAL A 193 3.49 -11.35 12.92
N ALA A 194 3.03 -10.32 13.62
CA ALA A 194 1.66 -9.81 13.46
C ALA A 194 1.57 -9.08 12.12
N ASN A 195 0.49 -9.28 11.35
CA ASN A 195 0.21 -8.70 10.02
C ASN A 195 1.07 -7.46 9.66
N ASN A 196 2.30 -7.70 9.20
CA ASN A 196 3.28 -6.66 8.89
C ASN A 196 3.85 -6.94 7.50
N PRO A 197 3.86 -5.95 6.58
CA PRO A 197 4.44 -6.10 5.24
C PRO A 197 5.89 -6.61 5.21
N LEU A 198 6.61 -6.52 6.33
CA LEU A 198 7.96 -7.05 6.49
C LEU A 198 8.05 -8.56 6.22
N GLU A 199 6.99 -9.33 6.48
CA GLU A 199 6.96 -10.77 6.22
C GLU A 199 7.35 -11.11 4.77
N TYR A 200 6.91 -10.30 3.81
CA TYR A 200 7.26 -10.50 2.40
C TYR A 200 8.75 -10.27 2.10
N ALA A 201 9.41 -9.38 2.85
CA ALA A 201 10.82 -9.09 2.66
C ALA A 201 11.76 -10.11 3.31
N LEU A 202 11.26 -10.86 4.31
CA LEU A 202 12.03 -11.90 5.00
C LEU A 202 12.44 -13.06 4.08
N PHE A 203 11.75 -13.27 2.97
CA PHE A 203 12.13 -14.26 1.95
C PHE A 203 13.50 -13.95 1.30
N GLY A 204 14.04 -12.74 1.47
CA GLY A 204 15.31 -12.35 0.87
C GLY A 204 15.22 -12.06 -0.63
N ILE A 205 16.31 -11.53 -1.19
CA ILE A 205 16.42 -11.27 -2.63
C ILE A 205 16.34 -12.62 -3.36
N ASN A 206 15.51 -12.69 -4.40
CA ASN A 206 15.25 -13.92 -5.17
C ASN A 206 14.76 -15.12 -4.34
N ARG A 207 14.10 -14.87 -3.21
CA ARG A 207 13.55 -15.92 -2.35
C ARG A 207 14.64 -16.84 -1.77
N SER A 208 15.78 -16.24 -1.41
CA SER A 208 16.94 -16.95 -0.86
C SER A 208 16.66 -17.64 0.48
N ARG A 209 15.64 -17.21 1.24
CA ARG A 209 15.29 -17.78 2.54
C ARG A 209 13.96 -18.53 2.51
N SER A 210 13.89 -19.61 3.28
CA SER A 210 12.64 -20.33 3.56
C SER A 210 12.03 -19.81 4.85
N LEU A 211 10.73 -19.45 4.81
CA LEU A 211 10.01 -18.95 5.99
C LEU A 211 9.04 -20.00 6.52
N TYR A 212 9.04 -20.19 7.84
CA TYR A 212 8.14 -21.10 8.54
C TYR A 212 7.35 -20.34 9.61
N SER A 213 6.05 -20.18 9.39
CA SER A 213 5.18 -19.54 10.39
C SER A 213 4.92 -20.48 11.57
N PHE A 214 4.98 -19.96 12.78
CA PHE A 214 4.61 -20.71 13.99
C PHE A 214 3.73 -19.86 14.90
N THR A 215 2.93 -20.53 15.75
CA THR A 215 1.96 -19.88 16.66
C THR A 215 2.32 -20.02 18.13
N ASP A 216 3.05 -21.08 18.50
CA ASP A 216 3.56 -21.28 19.86
C ASP A 216 5.10 -21.42 19.81
N THR A 217 5.78 -20.95 20.85
CA THR A 217 7.26 -20.94 20.92
C THR A 217 7.87 -22.33 20.86
N ASN A 218 7.09 -23.37 21.19
CA ASN A 218 7.51 -24.76 21.12
C ASN A 218 7.52 -25.32 19.68
N ASP A 219 6.78 -24.70 18.75
CA ASP A 219 6.69 -25.14 17.35
C ASP A 219 7.77 -24.51 16.46
N ALA A 220 8.60 -23.62 17.02
CA ALA A 220 9.66 -22.96 16.29
C ALA A 220 10.76 -23.96 15.90
N ARG A 221 11.15 -23.96 14.62
CA ARG A 221 12.24 -24.81 14.13
C ARG A 221 13.59 -24.31 14.63
N GLN A 222 14.54 -25.24 14.77
CA GLN A 222 15.95 -24.94 15.04
C GLN A 222 16.50 -23.89 14.06
N GLY A 223 17.38 -23.02 14.55
CA GLY A 223 17.94 -21.90 13.79
C GLY A 223 17.33 -20.55 14.20
N TYR A 224 17.31 -19.59 13.26
CA TYR A 224 16.90 -18.22 13.55
C TYR A 224 15.38 -18.08 13.60
N CYS A 225 14.92 -17.33 14.58
CA CYS A 225 13.52 -17.07 14.87
C CYS A 225 13.29 -15.56 15.00
N ILE A 226 12.26 -15.04 14.32
CA ILE A 226 11.86 -13.63 14.41
C ILE A 226 10.48 -13.55 15.05
N VAL A 227 10.38 -12.75 16.11
CA VAL A 227 9.15 -12.51 16.85
C VAL A 227 8.83 -11.02 16.85
N SER A 228 7.58 -10.66 16.56
CA SER A 228 7.13 -9.27 16.74
C SER A 228 6.94 -8.96 18.23
N ASN A 229 7.54 -7.86 18.69
CA ASN A 229 7.44 -7.40 20.08
C ASN A 229 6.00 -7.10 20.51
N SER A 230 5.10 -6.84 19.54
CA SER A 230 3.67 -6.61 19.78
C SER A 230 2.92 -7.83 20.31
N ILE A 231 3.45 -9.05 20.14
CA ILE A 231 2.75 -10.30 20.47
C ILE A 231 2.99 -10.72 21.93
N GLY A 232 3.92 -10.09 22.65
CA GLY A 232 4.08 -10.27 24.11
C GLY A 232 4.35 -11.73 24.52
N ILE A 233 5.43 -12.31 24.00
CA ILE A 233 5.73 -13.74 24.17
C ILE A 233 6.69 -13.97 25.34
N SER A 234 6.50 -15.08 26.07
CA SER A 234 7.51 -15.63 26.98
C SER A 234 8.43 -16.59 26.22
N PRO A 235 9.73 -16.28 26.04
CA PRO A 235 10.65 -17.14 25.30
C PRO A 235 10.77 -18.52 25.96
N SER A 236 10.84 -19.58 25.15
CA SER A 236 11.10 -20.93 25.66
C SER A 236 12.55 -21.03 26.15
N ARG A 237 12.86 -22.01 27.02
CA ARG A 237 14.21 -22.17 27.60
C ARG A 237 15.31 -22.45 26.57
N GLU A 238 14.94 -22.80 25.34
CA GLU A 238 15.84 -23.15 24.24
C GLU A 238 16.07 -21.98 23.26
N MET A 239 15.41 -20.84 23.48
CA MET A 239 15.56 -19.62 22.68
C MET A 239 16.54 -18.65 23.34
N GLU A 240 17.67 -18.40 22.69
CA GLU A 240 18.61 -17.36 23.09
C GLU A 240 18.34 -16.08 22.31
N LEU A 241 18.21 -14.95 23.00
CA LEU A 241 18.01 -13.65 22.35
C LEU A 241 19.33 -13.22 21.70
N VAL A 242 19.32 -13.04 20.39
CA VAL A 242 20.49 -12.56 19.62
C VAL A 242 20.53 -11.04 19.64
N ASP A 243 19.42 -10.40 19.26
CA ASP A 243 19.27 -8.94 19.29
C ASP A 243 17.79 -8.54 19.21
N ALA A 244 17.48 -7.30 19.54
CA ALA A 244 16.13 -6.75 19.46
C ALA A 244 16.12 -5.29 19.00
N ASN A 245 15.15 -4.95 18.17
CA ASN A 245 14.83 -3.57 17.82
C ASN A 245 13.46 -3.18 18.40
N VAL A 246 12.95 -2.00 18.06
CA VAL A 246 11.67 -1.48 18.58
C VAL A 246 10.49 -2.41 18.22
N ASN A 247 10.51 -3.03 17.04
CA ASN A 247 9.38 -3.76 16.46
C ASN A 247 9.52 -5.29 16.54
N PHE A 248 10.75 -5.81 16.56
CA PHE A 248 11.09 -7.22 16.42
C PHE A 248 12.22 -7.64 17.37
N SER A 249 12.16 -8.88 17.82
CA SER A 249 13.23 -9.57 18.53
C SER A 249 13.65 -10.79 17.73
N ILE A 250 14.96 -11.01 17.62
CA ILE A 250 15.57 -12.14 16.91
C ILE A 250 16.14 -13.10 17.95
N TYR A 251 15.71 -14.35 17.88
CA TYR A 251 16.17 -15.44 18.72
C TYR A 251 16.92 -16.47 17.89
N TYR A 252 17.84 -17.19 18.52
CA TYR A 252 18.48 -18.37 17.96
C TYR A 252 18.10 -19.58 18.81
N ILE A 253 17.59 -20.63 18.14
CA ILE A 253 17.24 -21.90 18.77
C ILE A 253 18.37 -22.87 18.48
N CYS A 254 19.12 -23.22 19.52
CA CYS A 254 20.23 -24.16 19.39
C CYS A 254 19.73 -25.53 18.88
N PRO A 255 20.46 -26.16 17.94
CA PRO A 255 20.17 -27.53 17.57
C PRO A 255 20.41 -28.45 18.77
N LYS A 256 19.46 -29.39 18.99
CA LYS A 256 19.62 -30.49 19.95
C LYS A 256 20.59 -31.54 19.43
#